data_AF-A0AAJ6QAW6-F1
#
_entry.id   AF-A0AAJ6QAW6-F1
#
_cell.length_a   1.000
_cell.length_b   1.000
_cell.length_c   1.000
_cell.angle_alpha   90.00
_cell.angle_beta   90.00
_cell.angle_gamma   90.00
#
_symmetry.space_group_name_H-M   'P 1'
#
loop_
_entity.id
_entity.type
_entity.pdbx_description
1 polymer ?
#
loop_
_entity_poly.entity_id
_entity_poly.type
_entity_poly.pdbx_seq_one_letter_code
_entity_poly.pdbx_strand_id
1 'polypeptide(L)'
;MDEHEPDEIRSWSGDFDPLADNAERRVLFAAFDSFRQYRRTAHMNTTHRRRQAFYALPSAHWQMLAEPPFSILDNFNRVDDAIDVNADIADAILTTGLSSFGLSANPDPSDPRQNWHGTATQSDVNKAHSTLRQFYRDWSHEGQAERDVCYGPVLSDLQDEFGARIGSSEDEDEVRVLVPGAGLGRLVFEICRQGFAAEGNEISYHQLLASSWILNHTLGPQKHALHPFALHFSNLLSREQQLQEVKIPDQHPGTAMVEAQANSAPFGRMSMSAADFTVLYTNPSNKEVFDAVATVFFIDTAPNLIRYIEAIRHCLKPNGVWINVGPLLWHFEDGSNRSQHGGSDEGHGDQGIGEPGNVELTEAEVFCLVER
;
A
#
# COMPACT_ATOMS: atom_id res chain seq x y z
N MET A 1 7.94 25.46 38.56
CA MET A 1 8.05 24.08 38.07
C MET A 1 7.20 24.07 36.83
N ASP A 2 7.82 24.43 35.71
CA ASP A 2 7.18 24.33 34.40
C ASP A 2 7.26 22.87 33.99
N GLU A 3 6.11 22.21 33.92
CA GLU A 3 5.97 20.90 33.29
C GLU A 3 5.96 21.14 31.77
N HIS A 4 7.07 20.82 31.11
CA HIS A 4 7.07 20.58 29.67
C HIS A 4 6.24 19.33 29.41
N GLU A 5 5.00 19.50 28.95
CA GLU A 5 4.36 18.48 28.11
C GLU A 5 5.28 18.27 26.90
N PRO A 6 5.66 17.02 26.56
CA PRO A 6 6.38 16.79 25.32
C PRO A 6 5.42 17.13 24.18
N ASP A 7 5.79 18.11 23.36
CA ASP A 7 5.16 18.32 22.06
C ASP A 7 5.12 16.96 21.33
N GLU A 8 3.93 16.36 21.24
CA GLU A 8 3.70 15.22 20.35
C GLU A 8 3.90 15.73 18.92
N ILE A 9 5.12 15.57 18.41
CA ILE A 9 5.47 15.91 17.03
C ILE A 9 4.59 15.05 16.14
N ARG A 10 3.54 15.65 15.56
CA ARG A 10 2.75 15.05 14.49
C ARG A 10 3.70 14.69 13.35
N SER A 11 3.94 13.41 13.15
CA SER A 11 4.83 12.91 12.08
C SER A 11 4.22 13.13 10.69
N TRP A 12 2.90 13.32 10.60
CA TRP A 12 2.21 13.75 9.39
C TRP A 12 2.18 15.29 9.31
N SER A 13 3.33 15.88 8.97
CA SER A 13 3.47 17.32 8.75
C SER A 13 3.73 17.60 7.26
N GLY A 14 2.69 17.49 6.43
CA GLY A 14 2.71 17.90 5.02
C GLY A 14 1.95 19.21 4.80
N ASP A 15 2.05 19.79 3.61
CA ASP A 15 1.31 21.00 3.23
C ASP A 15 -0.22 20.79 3.17
N PHE A 16 -0.67 19.53 3.17
CA PHE A 16 -2.06 19.12 3.13
C PHE A 16 -2.51 18.48 4.45
N ASP A 17 -3.54 19.05 5.08
CA ASP A 17 -4.21 18.48 6.26
C ASP A 17 -5.50 17.74 5.83
N PRO A 18 -5.49 16.39 5.80
CA PRO A 18 -6.67 15.63 5.39
C PRO A 18 -7.81 15.69 6.42
N LEU A 19 -7.58 16.17 7.65
CA LEU A 19 -8.64 16.36 8.64
C LEU A 19 -9.46 17.64 8.39
N ALA A 20 -8.89 18.59 7.65
CA ALA A 20 -9.52 19.86 7.31
C ALA A 20 -10.57 19.72 6.20
N ASP A 21 -10.34 18.84 5.23
CA ASP A 21 -11.31 18.51 4.18
C ASP A 21 -12.27 17.37 4.62
N ASN A 22 -13.57 17.56 4.37
CA ASN A 22 -14.58 16.60 4.84
C ASN A 22 -14.56 15.28 4.07
N ALA A 23 -14.24 15.29 2.77
CA ALA A 23 -14.21 14.09 1.95
C ALA A 23 -12.98 13.26 2.29
N GLU A 24 -11.82 13.89 2.37
CA GLU A 24 -10.54 13.28 2.77
C GLU A 24 -10.60 12.71 4.19
N ARG A 25 -11.12 13.49 5.15
CA ARG A 25 -11.30 13.01 6.54
C ARG A 25 -12.14 11.74 6.58
N ARG A 26 -13.21 11.67 5.78
CA ARG A 26 -14.08 10.48 5.72
C ARG A 26 -13.31 9.25 5.23
N VAL A 27 -12.49 9.38 4.18
CA VAL A 27 -11.71 8.26 3.64
C VAL A 27 -10.62 7.82 4.62
N LEU A 28 -9.92 8.77 5.25
CA LEU A 28 -8.94 8.50 6.29
C LEU A 28 -9.57 7.78 7.49
N PHE A 29 -10.72 8.26 7.98
CA PHE A 29 -11.44 7.64 9.09
C PHE A 29 -11.90 6.22 8.75
N ALA A 30 -12.40 6.00 7.53
CA ALA A 30 -12.77 4.67 7.05
C ALA A 30 -11.56 3.72 7.04
N ALA A 31 -10.36 4.20 6.70
CA ALA A 31 -9.13 3.40 6.77
C ALA A 31 -8.74 3.05 8.23
N PHE A 32 -8.85 3.99 9.17
CA PHE A 32 -8.61 3.68 10.59
C PHE A 32 -9.60 2.65 11.13
N ASP A 33 -10.89 2.86 10.88
CA ASP A 33 -11.91 1.94 11.36
C ASP A 33 -11.83 0.58 10.68
N SER A 34 -11.39 0.49 9.42
CA SER A 34 -11.20 -0.79 8.74
C SER A 34 -10.08 -1.62 9.37
N PHE A 35 -8.95 -1.01 9.73
CA PHE A 35 -7.89 -1.69 10.50
C PHE A 35 -8.37 -2.10 11.89
N ARG A 36 -9.08 -1.21 12.61
CA ARG A 36 -9.70 -1.55 13.92
C ARG A 36 -10.63 -2.76 13.83
N GLN A 37 -11.39 -2.83 12.74
CA GLN A 37 -12.35 -3.91 12.52
C GLN A 37 -11.70 -5.20 12.01
N TYR A 38 -10.41 -5.22 11.65
CA TYR A 38 -9.74 -6.36 11.03
C TYR A 38 -9.93 -7.65 11.82
N ARG A 39 -9.53 -7.67 13.10
CA ARG A 39 -9.59 -8.88 13.95
C ARG A 39 -10.99 -9.48 13.96
N ARG A 40 -11.98 -8.67 14.34
CA ARG A 40 -13.39 -9.08 14.42
C ARG A 40 -13.91 -9.59 13.08
N THR A 41 -13.67 -8.85 12.01
CA THR A 41 -14.21 -9.18 10.68
C THR A 41 -13.53 -10.41 10.08
N ALA A 42 -12.23 -10.59 10.30
CA ALA A 42 -11.48 -11.76 9.87
C ALA A 42 -12.00 -13.05 10.53
N HIS A 43 -12.15 -13.10 11.86
CA HIS A 43 -12.74 -14.26 12.53
C HIS A 43 -14.17 -14.53 12.05
N MET A 44 -15.02 -13.48 12.00
CA MET A 44 -16.42 -13.63 11.64
C MET A 44 -16.60 -14.16 10.21
N ASN A 45 -15.88 -13.60 9.24
CA ASN A 45 -16.03 -13.94 7.83
C ASN A 45 -15.26 -15.21 7.45
N THR A 46 -14.24 -15.59 8.21
CA THR A 46 -13.38 -16.73 7.91
C THR A 46 -13.82 -17.97 8.66
N THR A 47 -13.57 -18.04 9.97
CA THR A 47 -13.70 -19.27 10.75
C THR A 47 -15.11 -19.42 11.32
N HIS A 48 -15.74 -18.35 11.81
CA HIS A 48 -17.07 -18.45 12.45
C HIS A 48 -18.13 -19.01 11.50
N ARG A 49 -18.28 -18.41 10.30
CA ARG A 49 -19.21 -18.91 9.27
C ARG A 49 -18.90 -20.36 8.85
N ARG A 50 -17.62 -20.72 8.80
CA ARG A 50 -17.19 -22.09 8.44
C ARG A 50 -17.51 -23.10 9.55
N ARG A 51 -17.40 -22.71 10.83
CA ARG A 51 -17.85 -23.55 11.96
C ARG A 51 -19.36 -23.76 11.93
N GLN A 52 -20.14 -22.71 11.64
CA GLN A 52 -21.59 -22.85 11.46
C GLN A 52 -21.93 -23.83 10.34
N ALA A 53 -21.30 -23.69 9.17
CA ALA A 53 -21.48 -24.61 8.05
C ALA A 53 -21.03 -26.04 8.39
N PHE A 54 -19.94 -26.20 9.13
CA PHE A 54 -19.43 -27.49 9.58
C PHE A 54 -20.44 -28.22 10.48
N TYR A 55 -21.00 -27.54 11.49
CA TYR A 55 -22.00 -28.14 12.37
C TYR A 55 -23.36 -28.36 11.70
N ALA A 56 -23.63 -27.72 10.57
CA ALA A 56 -24.83 -27.96 9.77
C ALA A 56 -24.74 -29.22 8.89
N LEU A 57 -23.57 -29.87 8.80
CA LEU A 57 -23.42 -31.14 8.08
C LEU A 57 -24.17 -32.27 8.79
N PRO A 58 -24.57 -33.33 8.06
CA PRO A 58 -25.08 -34.56 8.68
C PRO A 58 -24.12 -35.10 9.75
N SER A 59 -24.67 -35.71 10.81
CA SER A 59 -23.89 -36.12 11.98
C SER A 59 -22.68 -37.00 11.63
N ALA A 60 -22.87 -37.98 10.74
CA ALA A 60 -21.79 -38.85 10.30
C ALA A 60 -20.66 -38.10 9.58
N HIS A 61 -20.98 -37.02 8.85
CA HIS A 61 -19.99 -36.27 8.07
C HIS A 61 -19.15 -35.36 8.95
N TRP A 62 -19.77 -34.57 9.84
CA TRP A 62 -18.98 -33.69 10.71
C TRP A 62 -18.17 -34.49 11.74
N GLN A 63 -18.68 -35.63 12.23
CA GLN A 63 -17.90 -36.53 13.10
C GLN A 63 -16.66 -37.06 12.38
N MET A 64 -16.81 -37.56 11.15
CA MET A 64 -15.69 -38.00 10.31
C MET A 64 -14.64 -36.89 10.12
N LEU A 65 -15.09 -35.66 9.85
CA LEU A 65 -14.20 -34.52 9.62
C LEU A 65 -13.61 -33.91 10.90
N ALA A 66 -14.18 -34.22 12.07
CA ALA A 66 -13.65 -33.79 13.37
C ALA A 66 -12.48 -34.67 13.84
N GLU A 67 -12.40 -35.91 13.37
CA GLU A 67 -11.35 -36.86 13.74
C GLU A 67 -10.13 -36.78 12.80
N PRO A 68 -8.96 -37.30 13.23
CA PRO A 68 -7.80 -37.46 12.36
C PRO A 68 -8.13 -38.33 11.13
N PRO A 69 -7.56 -38.03 9.95
CA PRO A 69 -6.52 -37.03 9.69
C PRO A 69 -7.06 -35.62 9.39
N PHE A 70 -8.38 -35.39 9.43
CA PHE A 70 -8.98 -34.13 8.98
C PHE A 70 -8.91 -33.03 10.05
N SER A 71 -9.34 -33.34 11.28
CA SER A 71 -9.30 -32.42 12.44
C SER A 71 -9.73 -30.99 12.10
N ILE A 72 -10.87 -30.82 11.41
CA ILE A 72 -11.27 -29.54 10.82
C ILE A 72 -11.45 -28.43 11.87
N LEU A 73 -11.95 -28.78 13.07
CA LEU A 73 -12.13 -27.82 14.15
C LEU A 73 -10.79 -27.29 14.70
N ASP A 74 -9.78 -28.15 14.81
CA ASP A 74 -8.43 -27.76 15.21
C ASP A 74 -7.78 -26.89 14.13
N ASN A 75 -8.00 -27.21 12.86
CA ASN A 75 -7.54 -26.38 11.75
C ASN A 75 -8.16 -24.98 11.79
N PHE A 76 -9.45 -24.86 12.11
CA PHE A 76 -10.07 -23.54 12.31
C PHE A 76 -9.49 -22.80 13.52
N ASN A 77 -9.14 -23.49 14.62
CA ASN A 77 -8.47 -22.85 15.76
C ASN A 77 -7.11 -22.28 15.34
N ARG A 78 -6.32 -23.03 14.58
CA ARG A 78 -5.03 -22.55 14.06
C ARG A 78 -5.17 -21.38 13.09
N VAL A 79 -6.26 -21.34 12.31
CA VAL A 79 -6.57 -20.17 11.47
C VAL A 79 -6.98 -18.98 12.34
N ASP A 80 -7.72 -19.18 13.43
CA ASP A 80 -8.02 -18.13 14.41
C ASP A 80 -6.73 -17.56 15.01
N ASP A 81 -5.79 -18.40 15.44
CA ASP A 81 -4.47 -17.97 15.94
C ASP A 81 -3.70 -17.14 14.90
N ALA A 82 -3.71 -17.58 13.64
CA ALA A 82 -3.06 -16.86 12.54
C ALA A 82 -3.74 -15.51 12.21
N ILE A 83 -5.06 -15.42 12.37
CA ILE A 83 -5.81 -14.16 12.27
C ILE A 83 -5.38 -13.20 13.37
N ASP A 84 -5.22 -13.70 14.60
CA ASP A 84 -4.83 -12.87 15.74
C ASP A 84 -3.42 -12.30 15.54
N VAL A 85 -2.48 -13.09 15.01
CA VAL A 85 -1.13 -12.62 14.64
C VAL A 85 -1.18 -11.51 13.59
N ASN A 86 -1.97 -11.67 12.53
CA ASN A 86 -2.13 -10.63 11.52
C ASN A 86 -2.81 -9.38 12.08
N ALA A 87 -3.75 -9.55 13.01
CA ALA A 87 -4.45 -8.44 13.64
C ALA A 87 -3.52 -7.57 14.49
N ASP A 88 -2.47 -8.14 15.09
CA ASP A 88 -1.45 -7.35 15.80
C ASP A 88 -0.74 -6.36 14.86
N ILE A 89 -0.55 -6.72 13.58
CA ILE A 89 -0.03 -5.78 12.56
C ILE A 89 -1.05 -4.67 12.28
N ALA A 90 -2.34 -5.01 12.09
CA ALA A 90 -3.39 -4.01 11.88
C ALA A 90 -3.50 -3.03 13.07
N ASP A 91 -3.41 -3.55 14.30
CA ASP A 91 -3.45 -2.76 15.53
C ASP A 91 -2.21 -1.84 15.63
N ALA A 92 -1.03 -2.30 15.19
CA ALA A 92 0.19 -1.48 15.15
C ALA A 92 0.12 -0.35 14.11
N ILE A 93 -0.41 -0.64 12.91
CA ILE A 93 -0.66 0.36 11.86
C ILE A 93 -1.65 1.42 12.37
N LEU A 94 -2.77 0.98 12.96
CA LEU A 94 -3.78 1.85 13.53
C LEU A 94 -3.19 2.76 14.62
N THR A 95 -2.48 2.17 15.59
CA THR A 95 -1.89 2.91 16.71
C THR A 95 -0.91 3.98 16.22
N THR A 96 -0.03 3.60 15.30
CA THR A 96 0.95 4.51 14.67
C THR A 96 0.22 5.64 13.95
N GLY A 97 -0.75 5.31 13.11
CA GLY A 97 -1.49 6.30 12.34
C GLY A 97 -2.29 7.26 13.21
N LEU A 98 -3.01 6.78 14.23
CA LEU A 98 -3.75 7.65 15.14
C LEU A 98 -2.82 8.67 15.83
N SER A 99 -1.64 8.23 16.27
CA SER A 99 -0.63 9.11 16.84
C SER A 99 -0.13 10.15 15.82
N SER A 100 0.16 9.74 14.58
CA SER A 100 0.60 10.64 13.51
C SER A 100 -0.39 11.76 13.21
N PHE A 101 -1.70 11.50 13.37
CA PHE A 101 -2.78 12.47 13.15
C PHE A 101 -3.30 13.13 14.44
N GLY A 102 -2.75 12.81 15.60
CA GLY A 102 -3.20 13.35 16.90
C GLY A 102 -4.64 12.96 17.26
N LEU A 103 -5.07 11.76 16.86
CA LEU A 103 -6.41 11.23 17.11
C LEU A 103 -6.41 10.28 18.31
N SER A 104 -7.46 10.35 19.14
CA SER A 104 -7.65 9.42 20.25
C SER A 104 -8.09 8.04 19.75
N ALA A 105 -7.57 6.98 20.38
CA ALA A 105 -8.06 5.60 20.18
C ALA A 105 -9.53 5.42 20.59
N ASN A 106 -9.99 6.24 21.55
CA ASN A 106 -11.37 6.29 22.03
C ASN A 106 -11.91 7.71 21.81
N PRO A 107 -12.32 8.07 20.59
CA PRO A 107 -12.84 9.40 20.29
C PRO A 107 -14.20 9.62 20.95
N ASP A 108 -14.54 10.89 21.24
CA ASP A 108 -15.88 11.26 21.70
C ASP A 108 -16.90 10.98 20.60
N PRO A 109 -17.92 10.11 20.82
CA PRO A 109 -18.93 9.80 19.81
C PRO A 109 -19.71 11.01 19.31
N SER A 110 -19.74 12.10 20.09
CA SER A 110 -20.46 13.34 19.77
C SER A 110 -19.68 14.31 18.89
N ASP A 111 -18.36 14.13 18.72
CA ASP A 111 -17.54 14.97 17.85
C ASP A 111 -17.28 14.30 16.49
N PRO A 112 -18.03 14.62 15.43
CA PRO A 112 -17.85 14.02 14.11
C PRO A 112 -16.52 14.40 13.44
N ARG A 113 -15.78 15.39 13.95
CA ARG A 113 -14.45 15.75 13.43
C ARG A 113 -13.34 14.87 13.97
N GLN A 114 -13.62 14.13 15.03
CA GLN A 114 -12.65 13.27 15.73
C GLN A 114 -13.11 11.81 15.77
N ASN A 115 -14.42 11.57 15.67
CA ASN A 115 -15.00 10.23 15.73
C ASN A 115 -14.81 9.47 14.41
N TRP A 116 -13.78 8.65 14.38
CA TRP A 116 -13.48 7.76 13.27
C TRP A 116 -14.15 6.38 13.39
N HIS A 117 -14.79 6.03 14.52
CA HIS A 117 -15.40 4.71 14.70
C HIS A 117 -16.67 4.53 13.85
N GLY A 118 -16.86 3.32 13.31
CA GLY A 118 -18.08 2.93 12.58
C GLY A 118 -18.22 3.58 11.20
N THR A 119 -17.12 4.06 10.63
CA THR A 119 -17.06 4.78 9.35
C THR A 119 -16.70 3.87 8.18
N ALA A 120 -16.08 2.71 8.44
CA ALA A 120 -15.62 1.80 7.39
C ALA A 120 -16.77 1.05 6.71
N THR A 121 -16.75 1.01 5.38
CA THR A 121 -17.61 0.12 4.58
C THR A 121 -17.00 -1.29 4.48
N GLN A 122 -17.75 -2.25 3.93
CA GLN A 122 -17.22 -3.58 3.65
C GLN A 122 -16.05 -3.55 2.64
N SER A 123 -16.06 -2.59 1.72
CA SER A 123 -14.96 -2.38 0.76
C SER A 123 -13.68 -1.94 1.47
N ASP A 124 -13.79 -1.00 2.41
CA ASP A 124 -12.65 -0.52 3.20
C ASP A 124 -12.06 -1.65 4.06
N VAL A 125 -12.92 -2.47 4.68
CA VAL A 125 -12.47 -3.68 5.38
C VAL A 125 -11.72 -4.62 4.42
N ASN A 126 -12.23 -4.87 3.22
CA ASN A 126 -11.54 -5.72 2.25
C ASN A 126 -10.19 -5.12 1.80
N LYS A 127 -10.08 -3.78 1.71
CA LYS A 127 -8.82 -3.07 1.43
C LYS A 127 -7.82 -3.26 2.56
N ALA A 128 -8.23 -3.13 3.83
CA ALA A 128 -7.34 -3.42 4.98
C ALA A 128 -6.81 -4.86 4.94
N HIS A 129 -7.66 -5.84 4.65
CA HIS A 129 -7.25 -7.24 4.52
C HIS A 129 -6.23 -7.44 3.38
N SER A 130 -6.48 -6.82 2.23
CA SER A 130 -5.57 -6.89 1.09
C SER A 130 -4.24 -6.18 1.36
N THR A 131 -4.27 -5.07 2.10
CA THR A 131 -3.09 -4.31 2.52
C THR A 131 -2.19 -5.14 3.44
N LEU A 132 -2.77 -5.85 4.42
CA LEU A 132 -2.00 -6.76 5.28
C LEU A 132 -1.33 -7.88 4.48
N ARG A 133 -2.02 -8.43 3.47
CA ARG A 133 -1.43 -9.44 2.59
C ARG A 133 -0.31 -8.88 1.73
N GLN A 134 -0.38 -7.61 1.33
CA GLN A 134 0.63 -6.94 0.49
C GLN A 134 2.02 -6.94 1.13
N PHE A 135 2.12 -6.98 2.47
CA PHE A 135 3.41 -7.14 3.16
C PHE A 135 4.19 -8.40 2.75
N TYR A 136 3.50 -9.47 2.33
CA TYR A 136 4.18 -10.64 1.78
C TYR A 136 5.01 -10.27 0.54
N ARG A 137 4.38 -9.61 -0.43
CA ARG A 137 5.07 -9.19 -1.66
C ARG A 137 6.18 -8.19 -1.36
N ASP A 138 5.87 -7.15 -0.59
CA ASP A 138 6.76 -5.98 -0.48
C ASP A 138 7.81 -6.13 0.61
N TRP A 139 7.58 -6.93 1.66
CA TRP A 139 8.40 -6.88 2.87
C TRP A 139 8.69 -8.25 3.51
N SER A 140 8.34 -9.37 2.86
CA SER A 140 8.84 -10.69 3.28
C SER A 140 9.99 -11.16 2.41
N HIS A 141 10.75 -12.13 2.90
CA HIS A 141 11.81 -12.75 2.13
C HIS A 141 11.21 -13.60 0.98
N GLU A 142 10.10 -14.27 1.26
CA GLU A 142 9.39 -15.14 0.32
C GLU A 142 8.80 -14.36 -0.87
N GLY A 143 8.47 -13.08 -0.69
CA GLY A 143 8.07 -12.19 -1.79
C GLY A 143 9.22 -11.80 -2.73
N GLN A 144 10.48 -12.11 -2.41
CA GLN A 144 11.64 -11.66 -3.19
C GLN A 144 11.58 -12.10 -4.65
N ALA A 145 11.24 -13.37 -4.93
CA ALA A 145 11.18 -13.85 -6.31
C ALA A 145 10.17 -13.06 -7.17
N GLU A 146 9.07 -12.60 -6.58
CA GLU A 146 8.08 -11.77 -7.26
C GLU A 146 8.63 -10.34 -7.47
N ARG A 147 9.33 -9.79 -6.46
CA ARG A 147 10.00 -8.50 -6.58
C ARG A 147 11.12 -8.51 -7.61
N ASP A 148 11.90 -9.59 -7.72
CA ASP A 148 12.98 -9.68 -8.71
C ASP A 148 12.44 -9.61 -10.14
N VAL A 149 11.26 -10.17 -10.38
CA VAL A 149 10.58 -10.12 -11.70
C VAL A 149 9.94 -8.74 -11.95
N CYS A 150 9.36 -8.11 -10.93
CA CYS A 150 8.63 -6.85 -11.12
C CYS A 150 9.50 -5.59 -10.95
N TYR A 151 10.38 -5.57 -9.96
CA TYR A 151 11.24 -4.44 -9.60
C TYR A 151 12.63 -4.55 -10.24
N GLY A 152 13.13 -5.78 -10.44
CA GLY A 152 14.44 -6.02 -11.05
C GLY A 152 14.66 -5.29 -12.38
N PRO A 153 13.72 -5.37 -13.35
CA PRO A 153 13.84 -4.63 -14.61
C PRO A 153 13.92 -3.11 -14.41
N VAL A 154 13.08 -2.55 -13.54
CA VAL A 154 13.09 -1.11 -13.22
C VAL A 154 14.43 -0.68 -12.65
N LEU A 155 14.94 -1.44 -11.69
CA LEU A 155 16.21 -1.18 -11.03
C LEU A 155 17.40 -1.33 -12.00
N SER A 156 17.34 -2.25 -12.97
CA SER A 156 18.36 -2.40 -14.01
C SER A 156 18.34 -1.22 -14.97
N ASP A 157 17.18 -0.85 -15.50
CA ASP A 157 17.04 0.24 -16.47
C ASP A 157 17.48 1.58 -15.87
N LEU A 158 17.18 1.83 -14.59
CA LEU A 158 17.67 3.03 -13.88
C LEU A 158 19.20 3.05 -13.74
N GLN A 159 19.82 1.91 -13.45
CA GLN A 159 21.28 1.81 -13.37
C GLN A 159 21.94 1.97 -14.75
N ASP A 160 21.38 1.35 -15.78
CA ASP A 160 21.92 1.43 -17.13
C ASP A 160 21.85 2.87 -17.68
N GLU A 161 20.76 3.60 -17.39
CA GLU A 161 20.56 4.96 -17.87
C GLU A 161 21.29 6.02 -17.01
N PHE A 162 21.26 5.88 -15.68
CA PHE A 162 21.70 6.93 -14.75
C PHE A 162 22.82 6.53 -13.78
N GLY A 163 23.29 5.29 -13.81
CA GLY A 163 24.28 4.75 -12.87
C GLY A 163 25.59 5.54 -12.82
N ALA A 164 26.04 6.06 -13.96
CA ALA A 164 27.26 6.87 -14.06
C ALA A 164 27.18 8.20 -13.31
N ARG A 165 25.98 8.70 -12.99
CA ARG A 165 25.75 9.93 -12.22
C ARG A 165 25.82 9.71 -10.71
N ILE A 166 25.76 8.47 -10.24
CA ILE A 166 25.76 8.18 -8.81
C ILE A 166 27.14 8.44 -8.21
N GLY A 167 27.21 9.39 -7.26
CA GLY A 167 28.46 9.74 -6.59
C GLY A 167 29.44 10.58 -7.41
N SER A 168 29.02 11.11 -8.57
CA SER A 168 29.83 12.10 -9.29
C SER A 168 29.82 13.43 -8.52
N SER A 169 31.00 14.04 -8.36
CA SER A 169 31.14 15.35 -7.71
C SER A 169 30.94 16.53 -8.66
N GLU A 170 30.72 16.26 -9.94
CA GLU A 170 30.71 17.25 -11.03
C GLU A 170 29.30 17.61 -11.51
N ASP A 171 28.28 16.82 -11.17
CA ASP A 171 26.85 17.13 -11.42
C ASP A 171 26.13 17.33 -10.09
N GLU A 172 25.72 18.57 -9.79
CA GLU A 172 24.99 18.90 -8.55
C GLU A 172 23.54 18.37 -8.50
N ASP A 173 23.05 17.76 -9.59
CA ASP A 173 21.66 17.30 -9.71
C ASP A 173 21.54 15.80 -9.42
N GLU A 174 21.08 15.48 -8.21
CA GLU A 174 20.61 14.14 -7.81
C GLU A 174 19.60 13.61 -8.84
N VAL A 175 19.75 12.35 -9.27
CA VAL A 175 18.80 11.70 -10.19
C VAL A 175 17.49 11.44 -9.41
N ARG A 176 16.39 12.03 -9.87
CA ARG A 176 15.08 11.95 -9.20
C ARG A 176 14.15 11.00 -9.93
N VAL A 177 13.64 10.00 -9.21
CA VAL A 177 12.70 9.00 -9.70
C VAL A 177 11.34 9.18 -9.03
N LEU A 178 10.28 9.29 -9.81
CA LEU A 178 8.89 9.26 -9.32
C LEU A 178 8.33 7.84 -9.46
N VAL A 179 7.65 7.36 -8.41
CA VAL A 179 7.01 6.03 -8.39
C VAL A 179 5.51 6.20 -8.08
N PRO A 180 4.66 6.37 -9.11
CA PRO A 180 3.21 6.41 -8.94
C PRO A 180 2.65 5.06 -8.49
N GLY A 181 1.67 5.07 -7.59
CA GLY A 181 1.10 3.84 -7.02
C GLY A 181 2.11 3.04 -6.19
N ALA A 182 2.84 3.72 -5.32
CA ALA A 182 3.98 3.15 -4.61
C ALA A 182 3.61 2.03 -3.62
N GLY A 183 2.32 1.85 -3.27
CA GLY A 183 1.86 0.80 -2.36
C GLY A 183 2.54 0.90 -1.00
N LEU A 184 3.24 -0.17 -0.58
CA LEU A 184 3.96 -0.19 0.70
C LEU A 184 5.37 0.40 0.62
N GLY A 185 5.75 0.99 -0.51
CA GLY A 185 6.98 1.77 -0.67
C GLY A 185 8.26 0.93 -0.84
N ARG A 186 8.16 -0.39 -1.07
CA ARG A 186 9.35 -1.24 -1.23
C ARG A 186 10.20 -0.84 -2.43
N LEU A 187 9.58 -0.58 -3.59
CA LEU A 187 10.33 -0.17 -4.78
C LEU A 187 11.04 1.18 -4.56
N VAL A 188 10.36 2.14 -3.92
CA VAL A 188 10.94 3.44 -3.56
C VAL A 188 12.18 3.23 -2.67
N PHE A 189 12.08 2.37 -1.67
CA PHE A 189 13.21 2.00 -0.80
C PHE A 189 14.38 1.37 -1.57
N GLU A 190 14.12 0.42 -2.49
CA GLU A 190 15.18 -0.22 -3.28
C GLU A 190 15.85 0.76 -4.27
N ILE A 191 15.10 1.69 -4.86
CA ILE A 191 15.65 2.77 -5.70
C ILE A 191 16.58 3.66 -4.87
N CYS A 192 16.18 4.06 -3.66
CA CYS A 192 17.04 4.82 -2.75
C CYS A 192 18.30 4.06 -2.37
N ARG A 193 18.22 2.74 -2.16
CA ARG A 193 19.39 1.90 -1.89
C ARG A 193 20.39 1.82 -3.04
N GLN A 194 19.97 2.10 -4.27
CA GLN A 194 20.90 2.22 -5.40
C GLN A 194 21.57 3.59 -5.48
N GLY A 195 21.15 4.57 -4.67
CA GLY A 195 21.73 5.92 -4.62
C GLY A 195 20.90 7.00 -5.31
N PHE A 196 19.71 6.67 -5.82
CA PHE A 196 18.82 7.62 -6.49
C PHE A 196 17.82 8.27 -5.51
N ALA A 197 17.48 9.54 -5.70
CA ALA A 197 16.32 10.10 -5.00
C ALA A 197 15.05 9.45 -5.53
N ALA A 198 14.17 9.02 -4.65
CA ALA A 198 12.89 8.45 -5.02
C ALA A 198 11.75 9.11 -4.24
N GLU A 199 10.71 9.49 -4.99
CA GLU A 199 9.44 9.94 -4.45
C GLU A 199 8.37 8.91 -4.80
N GLY A 200 7.78 8.27 -3.80
CA GLY A 200 6.57 7.49 -3.98
C GLY A 200 5.34 8.38 -4.01
N ASN A 201 4.33 8.02 -4.80
CA ASN A 201 3.01 8.61 -4.72
C ASN A 201 1.97 7.53 -4.47
N GLU A 202 1.06 7.79 -3.54
CA GLU A 202 -0.03 6.88 -3.21
C GLU A 202 -1.28 7.67 -2.81
N ILE A 203 -2.45 7.18 -3.19
CA ILE A 203 -3.74 7.80 -2.91
C ILE A 203 -4.49 7.07 -1.79
N SER A 204 -4.23 5.78 -1.59
CA SER A 204 -4.91 4.97 -0.59
C SER A 204 -4.35 5.21 0.80
N TYR A 205 -5.16 5.76 1.71
CA TYR A 205 -4.80 5.84 3.13
C TYR A 205 -4.47 4.48 3.75
N HIS A 206 -5.04 3.38 3.26
CA HIS A 206 -4.67 2.04 3.75
C HIS A 206 -3.18 1.76 3.48
N GLN A 207 -2.72 2.05 2.26
CA GLN A 207 -1.33 1.86 1.84
C GLN A 207 -0.40 2.90 2.49
N LEU A 208 -0.83 4.16 2.60
CA LEU A 208 -0.05 5.23 3.26
C LEU A 208 0.19 4.95 4.75
N LEU A 209 -0.84 4.52 5.49
CA LEU A 209 -0.70 4.16 6.91
C LEU A 209 0.20 2.93 7.08
N ALA A 210 0.01 1.90 6.26
CA ALA A 210 0.80 0.68 6.31
C ALA A 210 2.26 0.89 5.89
N SER A 211 2.51 1.68 4.84
CA SER A 211 3.85 2.06 4.37
C SER A 211 4.57 2.90 5.42
N SER A 212 3.91 3.89 6.02
CA SER A 212 4.50 4.69 7.10
C SER A 212 4.93 3.81 8.28
N TRP A 213 4.08 2.88 8.71
CA TRP A 213 4.42 1.94 9.78
C TRP A 213 5.66 1.10 9.47
N ILE A 214 5.70 0.42 8.31
CA ILE A 214 6.81 -0.47 7.97
C ILE A 214 8.12 0.28 7.71
N LEU A 215 8.04 1.47 7.10
CA LEU A 215 9.20 2.29 6.77
C LEU A 215 9.81 3.00 7.97
N ASN A 216 8.98 3.46 8.91
CA ASN A 216 9.42 4.40 9.95
C ASN A 216 9.28 3.89 11.39
N HIS A 217 8.44 2.89 11.64
CA HIS A 217 8.01 2.54 13.01
C HIS A 217 8.24 1.08 13.40
N THR A 218 8.82 0.25 12.53
CA THR A 218 9.19 -1.12 12.91
C THR A 218 10.52 -1.17 13.67
N LEU A 219 10.71 -2.23 14.47
CA LEU A 219 11.81 -2.32 15.43
C LEU A 219 13.09 -2.95 14.87
N GLY A 220 13.06 -3.43 13.63
CA GLY A 220 14.17 -4.18 13.03
C GLY A 220 13.70 -5.28 12.09
N PRO A 221 14.64 -6.00 11.47
CA PRO A 221 14.30 -7.05 10.52
C PRO A 221 13.65 -8.24 11.22
N GLN A 222 12.69 -8.85 10.53
CA GLN A 222 12.01 -10.09 10.90
C GLN A 222 11.33 -10.06 12.29
N LYS A 223 10.89 -8.87 12.74
CA LYS A 223 10.28 -8.69 14.07
C LYS A 223 8.78 -8.96 14.11
N HIS A 224 8.11 -8.99 12.97
CA HIS A 224 6.67 -9.16 12.88
C HIS A 224 6.34 -10.42 12.11
N ALA A 225 5.48 -11.27 12.68
CA ALA A 225 4.97 -12.47 12.02
C ALA A 225 3.75 -12.11 11.15
N LEU A 226 3.63 -12.75 9.99
CA LEU A 226 2.51 -12.57 9.06
C LEU A 226 2.08 -13.95 8.54
N HIS A 227 0.78 -14.21 8.53
CA HIS A 227 0.17 -15.36 7.85
C HIS A 227 -0.65 -14.88 6.63
N PRO A 228 0.00 -14.69 5.48
CA PRO A 228 -0.61 -14.02 4.33
C PRO A 228 -1.76 -14.82 3.69
N PHE A 229 -1.79 -16.14 3.92
CA PHE A 229 -2.75 -17.05 3.29
C PHE A 229 -3.83 -17.56 4.24
N ALA A 230 -3.83 -17.14 5.51
CA ALA A 230 -4.72 -17.67 6.55
C ALA A 230 -6.22 -17.55 6.19
N LEU A 231 -6.59 -16.47 5.50
CA LEU A 231 -7.98 -16.18 5.15
C LEU A 231 -8.49 -16.97 3.93
N HIS A 232 -7.58 -17.60 3.16
CA HIS A 232 -7.92 -18.29 1.92
C HIS A 232 -8.16 -19.78 2.16
N PHE A 233 -9.20 -20.34 1.53
CA PHE A 233 -9.61 -21.75 1.66
C PHE A 233 -9.73 -22.49 0.33
N SER A 234 -9.43 -21.80 -0.77
CA SER A 234 -9.47 -22.34 -2.13
C SER A 234 -8.06 -22.54 -2.65
N ASN A 235 -7.86 -23.51 -3.54
CA ASN A 235 -6.57 -23.80 -4.19
C ASN A 235 -5.42 -24.07 -3.21
N LEU A 236 -5.72 -24.74 -2.08
CA LEU A 236 -4.75 -25.15 -1.09
C LEU A 236 -4.35 -26.61 -1.31
N LEU A 237 -3.06 -26.88 -1.39
CA LEU A 237 -2.48 -28.22 -1.37
C LEU A 237 -2.46 -28.80 0.04
N SER A 238 -2.23 -27.97 1.06
CA SER A 238 -2.14 -28.39 2.46
C SER A 238 -2.51 -27.29 3.46
N ARG A 239 -2.73 -27.66 4.73
CA ARG A 239 -2.89 -26.69 5.83
C ARG A 239 -1.59 -26.01 6.21
N GLU A 240 -0.46 -26.67 5.98
CA GLU A 240 0.87 -26.05 6.13
C GLU A 240 1.03 -24.89 5.16
N GLN A 241 0.62 -25.04 3.90
CA GLN A 241 0.60 -23.95 2.92
C GLN A 241 -0.31 -22.80 3.37
N GLN A 242 -1.52 -23.10 3.85
CA GLN A 242 -2.46 -22.07 4.30
C GLN A 242 -1.94 -21.28 5.50
N LEU A 243 -1.32 -21.98 6.45
CA LEU A 243 -0.87 -21.44 7.72
C LEU A 243 0.60 -21.02 7.71
N GLN A 244 1.20 -20.92 6.52
CA GLN A 244 2.57 -20.45 6.37
C GLN A 244 2.74 -19.12 7.11
N GLU A 245 3.73 -19.08 7.99
CA GLU A 245 4.18 -17.86 8.66
C GLU A 245 5.39 -17.32 7.90
N VAL A 246 5.41 -16.01 7.68
CA VAL A 246 6.56 -15.27 7.18
C VAL A 246 6.94 -14.17 8.16
N LYS A 247 8.18 -13.68 8.09
CA LYS A 247 8.66 -12.58 8.94
C LYS A 247 8.89 -11.31 8.13
N ILE A 248 8.44 -10.17 8.66
CA ILE A 248 8.59 -8.84 8.04
C ILE A 248 9.15 -7.81 9.05
N PRO A 249 9.80 -6.73 8.56
CA PRO A 249 10.35 -6.63 7.22
C PRO A 249 11.57 -7.57 7.04
N ASP A 250 11.76 -8.15 5.85
CA ASP A 250 12.97 -8.92 5.50
C ASP A 250 14.22 -8.05 5.57
N GLN A 251 14.08 -6.81 5.13
CA GLN A 251 15.10 -5.76 5.24
C GLN A 251 14.51 -4.55 5.96
N HIS A 252 15.11 -4.18 7.08
CA HIS A 252 14.64 -3.05 7.86
C HIS A 252 15.19 -1.72 7.32
N PRO A 253 14.33 -0.76 6.94
CA PRO A 253 14.78 0.47 6.26
C PRO A 253 15.78 1.29 7.08
N GLY A 254 15.51 1.53 8.37
CA GLY A 254 16.41 2.28 9.23
C GLY A 254 17.78 1.60 9.42
N THR A 255 17.81 0.27 9.47
CA THR A 255 19.08 -0.48 9.58
C THR A 255 19.86 -0.39 8.27
N ALA A 256 19.20 -0.55 7.12
CA ALA A 256 19.84 -0.44 5.81
C ALA A 256 20.45 0.96 5.57
N MET A 257 19.76 2.02 6.03
CA MET A 257 20.29 3.39 5.97
C MET A 257 21.56 3.56 6.82
N VAL A 258 21.55 3.08 8.07
CA VAL A 258 22.72 3.16 8.97
C VAL A 258 23.89 2.36 8.40
N GLU A 259 23.64 1.17 7.86
CA GLU A 259 24.66 0.35 7.21
C GLU A 259 25.25 1.02 5.97
N ALA A 260 24.43 1.65 5.13
CA ALA A 260 24.91 2.40 3.97
C ALA A 260 25.81 3.56 4.40
N GLN A 261 25.40 4.32 5.42
CA GLN A 261 26.19 5.42 5.97
C GLN A 261 27.54 4.93 6.55
N ALA A 262 27.52 3.84 7.32
CA ALA A 262 28.74 3.26 7.91
C ALA A 262 29.74 2.77 6.84
N ASN A 263 29.23 2.30 5.69
CA ASN A 263 30.03 1.81 4.57
C ASN A 263 30.34 2.88 3.52
N SER A 264 29.92 4.15 3.73
CA SER A 264 30.00 5.21 2.70
C SER A 264 29.39 4.80 1.36
N ALA A 265 28.36 3.95 1.39
CA ALA A 265 27.61 3.53 0.22
C ALA A 265 26.56 4.61 -0.14
N PRO A 266 26.29 4.84 -1.44
CA PRO A 266 25.23 5.74 -1.86
C PRO A 266 23.88 5.32 -1.28
N PHE A 267 23.11 6.28 -0.77
CA PHE A 267 21.74 6.08 -0.35
C PHE A 267 20.98 7.36 -0.66
N GLY A 268 20.09 7.31 -1.65
CA GLY A 268 19.37 8.48 -2.13
C GLY A 268 18.23 8.88 -1.19
N ARG A 269 17.72 10.10 -1.39
CA ARG A 269 16.64 10.63 -0.55
C ARG A 269 15.31 9.93 -0.85
N MET A 270 14.62 9.49 0.21
CA MET A 270 13.29 8.88 0.13
C MET A 270 12.21 9.87 0.55
N SER A 271 11.13 9.98 -0.23
CA SER A 271 9.90 10.70 0.16
C SER A 271 8.64 9.99 -0.34
N MET A 272 7.49 10.32 0.24
CA MET A 272 6.18 9.78 -0.13
C MET A 272 5.15 10.91 -0.16
N SER A 273 4.37 11.00 -1.22
CA SER A 273 3.34 12.02 -1.46
C SER A 273 1.95 11.37 -1.43
N ALA A 274 1.08 11.85 -0.53
CA ALA A 274 -0.29 11.39 -0.36
C ALA A 274 -1.26 12.22 -1.21
N ALA A 275 -1.56 11.78 -2.43
CA ALA A 275 -2.46 12.48 -3.36
C ALA A 275 -2.84 11.62 -4.57
N ASP A 276 -3.87 12.03 -5.29
CA ASP A 276 -4.10 11.56 -6.66
C ASP A 276 -2.91 11.94 -7.57
N PHE A 277 -2.40 10.95 -8.30
CA PHE A 277 -1.26 11.12 -9.20
C PHE A 277 -1.47 12.25 -10.20
N THR A 278 -2.58 12.23 -10.93
CA THR A 278 -2.80 13.22 -12.00
C THR A 278 -3.05 14.61 -11.45
N VAL A 279 -3.73 14.74 -10.31
CA VAL A 279 -4.01 16.03 -9.66
C VAL A 279 -2.72 16.66 -9.16
N LEU A 280 -1.88 15.89 -8.45
CA LEU A 280 -0.64 16.42 -7.90
C LEU A 280 0.40 16.71 -8.99
N TYR A 281 0.59 15.77 -9.91
CA TYR A 281 1.73 15.77 -10.81
C TYR A 281 1.50 16.47 -12.14
N THR A 282 0.31 17.04 -12.37
CA THR A 282 0.10 18.01 -13.47
C THR A 282 0.22 19.47 -13.03
N ASN A 283 0.48 19.71 -11.74
CA ASN A 283 0.73 21.06 -11.22
C ASN A 283 2.02 21.66 -11.83
N PRO A 284 2.07 22.99 -12.04
CA PRO A 284 3.25 23.65 -12.64
C PRO A 284 4.56 23.38 -11.89
N SER A 285 4.51 23.18 -10.58
CA SER A 285 5.69 22.88 -9.75
C SER A 285 6.32 21.53 -10.03
N ASN A 286 5.57 20.60 -10.63
CA ASN A 286 6.02 19.24 -10.96
C ASN A 286 6.42 19.09 -12.43
N LYS A 287 6.44 20.18 -13.21
CA LYS A 287 6.82 20.14 -14.61
C LYS A 287 8.32 19.91 -14.78
N GLU A 288 8.71 18.91 -15.57
CA GLU A 288 10.11 18.62 -15.93
C GLU A 288 11.03 18.49 -14.69
N VAL A 289 10.55 17.80 -13.65
CA VAL A 289 11.22 17.68 -12.35
C VAL A 289 11.96 16.35 -12.19
N PHE A 290 11.49 15.28 -12.84
CA PHE A 290 11.97 13.92 -12.62
C PHE A 290 12.80 13.44 -13.80
N ASP A 291 13.92 12.79 -13.50
CA ASP A 291 14.78 12.11 -14.48
C ASP A 291 14.12 10.81 -14.96
N ALA A 292 13.36 10.14 -14.08
CA ALA A 292 12.59 8.96 -14.44
C ALA A 292 11.23 8.90 -13.75
N VAL A 293 10.27 8.25 -14.40
CA VAL A 293 9.00 7.82 -13.79
C VAL A 293 8.92 6.30 -13.92
N ALA A 294 8.71 5.59 -12.81
CA ALA A 294 8.63 4.14 -12.75
C ALA A 294 7.23 3.68 -12.31
N THR A 295 6.47 3.07 -13.23
CA THR A 295 5.13 2.56 -12.97
C THR A 295 5.14 1.03 -12.89
N VAL A 296 4.80 0.46 -11.73
CA VAL A 296 4.76 -0.99 -11.53
C VAL A 296 3.38 -1.43 -11.06
N PHE A 297 2.63 -2.16 -11.89
CA PHE A 297 1.22 -2.54 -11.63
C PHE A 297 0.32 -1.32 -11.33
N PHE A 298 0.44 -0.28 -12.16
CA PHE A 298 -0.20 1.02 -11.93
C PHE A 298 -1.05 1.52 -13.10
N ILE A 299 -0.60 1.38 -14.35
CA ILE A 299 -1.28 2.06 -15.46
C ILE A 299 -2.69 1.54 -15.73
N ASP A 300 -2.98 0.31 -15.33
CA ASP A 300 -4.29 -0.33 -15.40
C ASP A 300 -5.25 0.11 -14.27
N THR A 301 -4.77 0.93 -13.33
CA THR A 301 -5.60 1.64 -12.35
C THR A 301 -6.17 2.95 -12.88
N ALA A 302 -5.81 3.38 -14.10
CA ALA A 302 -6.31 4.60 -14.69
C ALA A 302 -7.78 4.42 -15.15
N PRO A 303 -8.71 5.31 -14.77
CA PRO A 303 -9.97 5.42 -15.51
C PRO A 303 -9.71 5.89 -16.94
N ASN A 304 -8.79 6.85 -17.08
CA ASN A 304 -8.37 7.40 -18.35
C ASN A 304 -6.84 7.36 -18.47
N LEU A 305 -6.31 6.37 -19.19
CA LEU A 305 -4.86 6.19 -19.37
C LEU A 305 -4.18 7.40 -20.02
N ILE A 306 -4.89 8.15 -20.86
CA ILE A 306 -4.34 9.35 -21.52
C ILE A 306 -3.87 10.35 -20.47
N ARG A 307 -4.63 10.54 -19.39
CA ARG A 307 -4.29 11.46 -18.30
C ARG A 307 -3.04 11.03 -17.55
N TYR A 308 -2.85 9.72 -17.37
CA TYR A 308 -1.63 9.19 -16.77
C TYR A 308 -0.43 9.47 -17.69
N ILE A 309 -0.56 9.21 -18.99
CA ILE A 309 0.51 9.51 -19.97
C ILE A 309 0.84 11.01 -20.00
N GLU A 310 -0.16 11.89 -19.97
CA GLU A 310 0.03 13.34 -19.92
C GLU A 310 0.74 13.79 -18.63
N ALA A 311 0.36 13.24 -17.48
CA ALA A 311 1.01 13.53 -16.20
C ALA A 311 2.46 13.02 -16.16
N ILE A 312 2.72 11.82 -16.66
CA ILE A 312 4.07 11.26 -16.81
C ILE A 312 4.92 12.17 -17.70
N ARG A 313 4.41 12.55 -18.87
CA ARG A 313 5.10 13.45 -19.80
C ARG A 313 5.36 14.83 -19.20
N HIS A 314 4.42 15.36 -18.43
CA HIS A 314 4.57 16.64 -17.73
C HIS A 314 5.68 16.57 -16.68
N CYS A 315 5.79 15.46 -15.95
CA CYS A 315 6.80 15.26 -14.90
C CYS A 315 8.23 15.10 -15.40
N LEU A 316 8.39 14.44 -16.54
CA LEU A 316 9.71 14.06 -17.05
C LEU A 316 10.48 15.29 -17.55
N LYS A 317 11.73 15.39 -17.11
CA LYS A 317 12.73 16.28 -17.71
C LYS A 317 12.89 15.96 -19.21
N PRO A 318 13.41 16.90 -20.03
CA PRO A 318 13.88 16.55 -21.36
C PRO A 318 14.87 15.38 -21.30
N ASN A 319 14.63 14.36 -22.13
CA ASN A 319 15.36 13.06 -22.14
C ASN A 319 15.16 12.19 -20.89
N GLY A 320 14.22 12.52 -20.00
CA GLY A 320 13.82 11.62 -18.93
C GLY A 320 13.12 10.38 -19.46
N VAL A 321 13.18 9.29 -18.69
CA VAL A 321 12.66 7.98 -19.11
C VAL A 321 11.43 7.57 -18.33
N TRP A 322 10.48 6.93 -19.01
CA TRP A 322 9.37 6.24 -18.37
C TRP A 322 9.59 4.74 -18.45
N ILE A 323 9.67 4.08 -17.30
CA ILE A 323 9.84 2.64 -17.17
C ILE A 323 8.52 2.05 -16.65
N ASN A 324 7.93 1.11 -17.39
CA ASN A 324 6.64 0.50 -17.03
C ASN A 324 6.74 -1.03 -16.94
N VAL A 325 6.25 -1.61 -15.85
CA VAL A 325 6.15 -3.07 -15.64
C VAL A 325 4.78 -3.42 -15.06
N GLY A 326 3.93 -4.12 -15.80
CA GLY A 326 2.64 -4.57 -15.27
C GLY A 326 1.72 -5.15 -16.32
N PRO A 327 0.61 -5.76 -15.90
CA PRO A 327 -0.44 -6.22 -16.80
C PRO A 327 -1.33 -5.05 -17.25
N LEU A 328 -2.38 -5.39 -18.01
CA LEU A 328 -3.51 -4.51 -18.32
C LEU A 328 -4.80 -5.08 -17.73
N LEU A 329 -4.84 -5.24 -16.40
CA LEU A 329 -6.04 -5.67 -15.67
C LEU A 329 -6.85 -4.43 -15.28
N TRP A 330 -7.63 -3.92 -16.22
CA TRP A 330 -8.32 -2.64 -16.09
C TRP A 330 -9.25 -2.59 -14.87
N HIS A 331 -8.91 -1.73 -13.91
CA HIS A 331 -9.58 -1.65 -12.61
C HIS A 331 -11.08 -1.31 -12.67
N PHE A 332 -11.52 -0.70 -13.77
CA PHE A 332 -12.89 -0.21 -13.96
C PHE A 332 -13.70 -0.98 -15.01
N GLU A 333 -13.19 -2.09 -15.55
CA GLU A 333 -13.82 -2.89 -16.63
C GLU A 333 -15.29 -3.23 -16.31
N ASP A 334 -15.57 -3.74 -15.10
CA ASP A 334 -16.92 -4.17 -14.70
C ASP A 334 -17.86 -3.04 -14.27
N GLY A 335 -17.44 -1.77 -14.32
CA GLY A 335 -18.23 -0.58 -13.93
C GLY A 335 -18.66 -0.50 -12.46
N SER A 336 -18.42 -1.55 -11.66
CA SER A 336 -18.85 -1.70 -10.27
C SER A 336 -18.10 -0.79 -9.28
N ASN A 337 -16.88 -0.36 -9.64
CA ASN A 337 -16.05 0.53 -8.82
C ASN A 337 -16.46 2.01 -8.84
N ARG A 338 -17.43 2.43 -9.66
CA ARG A 338 -17.91 3.83 -9.69
C ARG A 338 -18.73 4.23 -8.44
N SER A 339 -19.24 3.24 -7.70
CA SER A 339 -20.21 3.46 -6.61
C SER A 339 -19.64 3.97 -5.28
N GLN A 340 -18.32 4.22 -5.17
CA GLN A 340 -17.70 4.66 -3.90
C GLN A 340 -17.04 6.05 -3.91
N HIS A 341 -16.91 6.69 -5.07
CA HIS A 341 -16.32 8.05 -5.16
C HIS A 341 -17.29 9.12 -5.67
N GLY A 342 -18.49 8.75 -6.13
CA GLY A 342 -19.53 9.68 -6.56
C GLY A 342 -20.41 10.19 -5.41
N GLY A 343 -19.87 11.06 -4.54
CA GLY A 343 -20.65 11.99 -3.76
C GLY A 343 -20.61 13.34 -4.45
N SER A 344 -21.61 13.64 -5.27
CA SER A 344 -21.79 14.91 -5.98
C SER A 344 -21.61 16.12 -5.05
N ASP A 345 -20.61 16.95 -5.32
CA ASP A 345 -20.60 18.35 -4.89
C ASP A 345 -20.35 19.23 -6.13
N GLU A 346 -21.31 20.10 -6.44
CA GLU A 346 -21.40 20.91 -7.66
C GLU A 346 -20.37 22.07 -7.72
N GLY A 347 -19.13 21.85 -7.28
CA GLY A 347 -18.14 22.93 -7.11
C GLY A 347 -16.73 22.66 -7.62
N HIS A 348 -16.27 21.41 -7.60
CA HIS A 348 -14.96 21.01 -8.11
C HIS A 348 -15.20 19.86 -9.10
N GLY A 349 -14.94 20.10 -10.39
CA GLY A 349 -15.12 19.07 -11.41
C GLY A 349 -14.38 17.78 -11.03
N ASP A 350 -14.99 16.64 -11.31
CA ASP A 350 -14.37 15.32 -11.19
C ASP A 350 -12.98 15.34 -11.84
N GLN A 351 -11.91 15.32 -11.05
CA GLN A 351 -10.50 15.30 -11.52
C GLN A 351 -9.83 14.00 -11.10
N GLY A 352 -8.84 13.57 -11.88
CA GLY A 352 -8.06 12.36 -11.62
C GLY A 352 -8.90 11.09 -11.61
N ILE A 353 -8.81 10.27 -10.56
CA ILE A 353 -9.57 9.00 -10.50
C ILE A 353 -11.09 9.19 -10.48
N GLY A 354 -11.57 10.41 -10.22
CA GLY A 354 -13.00 10.76 -10.28
C GLY A 354 -13.52 11.03 -11.69
N GLU A 355 -12.64 11.28 -12.68
CA GLU A 355 -13.03 11.73 -14.01
C GLU A 355 -14.02 10.80 -14.73
N PRO A 356 -14.98 11.34 -15.49
CA PRO A 356 -15.92 10.53 -16.26
C PRO A 356 -15.26 9.91 -17.50
N GLY A 357 -15.60 8.64 -17.75
CA GLY A 357 -15.19 7.90 -18.95
C GLY A 357 -14.06 6.92 -18.68
N ASN A 358 -14.21 5.70 -19.18
CA ASN A 358 -13.19 4.66 -19.14
C ASN A 358 -13.20 3.88 -20.45
N VAL A 359 -12.01 3.51 -20.92
CA VAL A 359 -11.82 2.66 -22.10
C VAL A 359 -10.67 1.70 -21.84
N GLU A 360 -10.93 0.42 -22.03
CA GLU A 360 -9.96 -0.65 -21.89
C GLU A 360 -9.15 -0.78 -23.19
N LEU A 361 -7.85 -0.49 -23.13
CA LEU A 361 -6.94 -0.58 -24.28
C LEU A 361 -6.21 -1.92 -24.28
N THR A 362 -5.94 -2.45 -25.47
CA THR A 362 -4.97 -3.54 -25.64
C THR A 362 -3.54 -3.01 -25.55
N GLU A 363 -2.57 -3.89 -25.30
CA GLU A 363 -1.14 -3.51 -25.23
C GLU A 363 -0.67 -2.78 -26.49
N ALA A 364 -1.04 -3.26 -27.67
CA ALA A 364 -0.69 -2.61 -28.94
C ALA A 364 -1.27 -1.20 -29.06
N GLU A 365 -2.47 -0.96 -28.53
CA GLU A 365 -3.10 0.36 -28.51
C GLU A 365 -2.47 1.28 -27.47
N VAL A 366 -2.03 0.74 -26.32
CA VAL A 366 -1.24 1.49 -25.34
C VAL A 366 0.05 2.00 -26.00
N PHE A 367 0.81 1.15 -26.69
CA PHE A 367 2.01 1.60 -27.42
C PHE A 367 1.69 2.66 -28.48
N CYS A 368 0.63 2.45 -29.28
CA CYS A 368 0.18 3.45 -30.24
C CYS A 368 -0.16 4.80 -29.58
N LEU A 369 -0.69 4.79 -28.35
CA LEU A 369 -1.06 5.99 -27.61
C LEU A 369 0.18 6.73 -27.06
N VAL A 370 1.19 6.01 -26.58
CA VAL A 370 2.45 6.60 -26.07
C VAL A 370 3.22 7.32 -27.18
N GLU A 371 3.10 6.89 -28.43
CA GLU A 371 3.74 7.54 -29.59
C GLU A 371 3.04 8.84 -30.06
N ARG A 372 1.87 9.17 -29.53
CA ARG A 372 1.06 10.34 -29.91
C ARG A 372 1.35 11.55 -29.02
#